data_AF-A0A6G0IGL8-F1
#
_entry.id   AF-A0A6G0IGL8-F1
#
_cell.length_a   1.000
_cell.length_b   1.000
_cell.length_c   1.000
_cell.angle_alpha   90.00
_cell.angle_beta   90.00
_cell.angle_gamma   90.00
#
_symmetry.space_group_name_H-M   'P 1'
#
loop_
_entity.id
_entity.type
_entity.pdbx_description
1 polymer ?
#
loop_
_entity_poly.entity_id
_entity_poly.type
_entity_poly.pdbx_seq_one_letter_code
_entity_poly.pdbx_strand_id
1 'polypeptide(L)'
;MEYWRQCAMWLISCNVLPENHRVTADTAQVFDLAQTLRDGVLLCQLLNNLRPQTINLKEINLRPQMSQFLCLKNIRTFLTSCNTVFAMKKSDLFEPFDLFDVRDFGKVMDTLSKLSYTAIAQQGGFNENALEDEDDLYAAVYGLEDDNEGGEIYEDLMRTEQHPPLKQAEVDVRSCCLAEIKQTEEKYTETLESIEKYFLNPLKKFFSAAEIDKVFVNIPDLVKVHKSLMVEVQDSILNKNALNLYQIFISYKERLLIYGIYCSRVEIAVAVLDLICKEKEDVRLKLEECSKRANNGKFRLRDLLVVPMQRVLKYHLLLQELVKHTHDEADKSNLKIALDAMKDLAQYVNEVKRDNETLREIDQYQRSIENLNQPLISYGRPKGDGEVRMVSSVDKRKQDRHIFLFDVAVIVCKRRGDNYEMKDILDLNYFKITNNPTCDREAKKWCYGFYVTHQQGHNGFEFFF
;
A
#
# COMPACT_ATOMS: atom_id res chain seq x y z
N MET A 1 -8.54 13.35 -34.88
CA MET A 1 -8.47 12.79 -33.51
C MET A 1 -7.74 13.80 -32.65
N GLU A 2 -8.37 14.29 -31.58
CA GLU A 2 -7.79 15.32 -30.70
C GLU A 2 -6.46 14.82 -30.11
N TYR A 3 -5.48 15.73 -29.97
CA TYR A 3 -4.11 15.38 -29.56
C TYR A 3 -4.05 14.64 -28.22
N TRP A 4 -4.87 15.06 -27.24
CA TRP A 4 -4.95 14.40 -25.93
C TRP A 4 -5.51 12.96 -26.01
N ARG A 5 -6.40 12.67 -26.97
CA ARG A 5 -6.89 11.31 -27.20
C ARG A 5 -5.80 10.40 -27.76
N GLN A 6 -4.92 10.93 -28.61
CA GLN A 6 -3.75 10.17 -29.09
C GLN A 6 -2.80 9.85 -27.92
N CYS A 7 -2.60 10.80 -27.00
CA CYS A 7 -1.84 10.57 -25.78
C CYS A 7 -2.47 9.47 -24.91
N ALA A 8 -3.79 9.50 -24.71
CA ALA A 8 -4.51 8.46 -23.97
C ALA A 8 -4.35 7.08 -24.61
N MET A 9 -4.51 6.98 -25.94
CA MET A 9 -4.29 5.73 -26.68
C MET A 9 -2.86 5.22 -26.56
N TRP A 10 -1.86 6.11 -26.53
CA TRP A 10 -0.48 5.71 -26.32
C TRP A 10 -0.25 5.16 -24.90
N LEU A 11 -0.82 5.79 -23.87
CA LEU A 11 -0.75 5.30 -22.49
C LEU A 11 -1.40 3.91 -22.36
N ILE A 12 -2.51 3.66 -23.07
CA ILE A 12 -3.15 2.35 -23.15
C ILE A 12 -2.22 1.34 -23.81
N SER A 13 -1.60 1.70 -24.95
CA SER A 13 -0.63 0.84 -25.63
C SER A 13 0.62 0.53 -24.78
N CYS A 14 0.88 1.35 -23.75
CA CYS A 14 1.97 1.12 -22.79
C CYS A 14 1.50 0.39 -21.51
N ASN A 15 0.27 -0.14 -21.45
CA ASN A 15 -0.36 -0.75 -20.28
C ASN A 15 -0.35 0.14 -19.03
N VAL A 16 -0.53 1.45 -19.21
CA VAL A 16 -0.66 2.42 -18.12
C VAL A 16 -2.13 2.72 -17.83
N LEU A 17 -2.99 2.56 -18.83
CA LEU A 17 -4.44 2.71 -18.72
C LEU A 17 -5.09 1.48 -19.37
N PRO A 18 -6.17 0.92 -18.81
CA PRO A 18 -6.92 -0.14 -19.47
C PRO A 18 -7.73 0.42 -20.64
N GLU A 19 -8.07 -0.43 -21.59
CA GLU A 19 -8.79 -0.01 -22.81
C GLU A 19 -10.18 0.58 -22.50
N ASN A 20 -10.83 0.09 -21.43
CA ASN A 20 -12.14 0.50 -20.97
C ASN A 20 -12.13 1.69 -19.98
N HIS A 21 -10.97 2.30 -19.71
CA HIS A 21 -10.86 3.41 -18.75
C HIS A 21 -11.76 4.58 -19.13
N ARG A 22 -12.34 5.28 -18.14
CA ARG A 22 -13.22 6.46 -18.36
C ARG A 22 -12.69 7.55 -19.31
N VAL A 23 -11.37 7.62 -19.54
CA VAL A 23 -10.76 8.61 -20.46
C VAL A 23 -10.94 8.25 -21.93
N THR A 24 -11.30 7.00 -22.25
CA THR A 24 -11.59 6.56 -23.61
C THR A 24 -13.04 6.80 -24.02
N ALA A 25 -13.92 7.11 -23.06
CA ALA A 25 -15.32 7.40 -23.33
C ALA A 25 -15.51 8.55 -24.33
N ASP A 26 -16.59 8.50 -25.11
CA ASP A 26 -16.93 9.57 -26.06
C ASP A 26 -17.19 10.90 -25.36
N THR A 27 -17.71 10.86 -24.13
CA THR A 27 -17.97 12.04 -23.29
C THR A 27 -16.73 12.57 -22.57
N ALA A 28 -15.60 11.85 -22.63
CA ALA A 28 -14.39 12.23 -21.91
C ALA A 28 -13.81 13.55 -22.45
N GLN A 29 -13.26 14.34 -21.53
CA GLN A 29 -12.61 15.62 -21.77
C GLN A 29 -11.11 15.51 -21.44
N VAL A 30 -10.32 16.44 -21.99
CA VAL A 30 -8.88 16.56 -21.68
C VAL A 30 -8.61 16.68 -20.17
N PHE A 31 -9.55 17.27 -19.42
CA PHE A 31 -9.44 17.41 -17.97
C PHE A 31 -9.49 16.05 -17.25
N ASP A 32 -10.23 15.07 -17.77
CA ASP A 32 -10.30 13.72 -17.17
C ASP A 32 -8.94 13.03 -17.28
N LEU A 33 -8.23 13.21 -18.40
CA LEU A 33 -6.86 12.73 -18.56
C LEU A 33 -5.90 13.45 -17.60
N ALA A 34 -6.03 14.79 -17.48
CA ALA A 34 -5.23 15.57 -16.55
C ALA A 34 -5.42 15.12 -15.10
N GLN A 35 -6.67 14.87 -14.68
CA GLN A 35 -6.97 14.34 -13.35
C GLN A 35 -6.37 12.95 -13.13
N THR A 36 -6.46 12.08 -14.14
CA THR A 36 -5.94 10.71 -14.07
C THR A 36 -4.43 10.67 -13.89
N LEU A 37 -3.69 11.60 -14.50
CA LEU A 37 -2.22 11.69 -14.38
C LEU A 37 -1.75 12.55 -13.20
N ARG A 38 -2.67 13.24 -12.51
CA ARG A 38 -2.38 14.38 -11.63
C ARG A 38 -1.49 14.05 -10.43
N ASP A 39 -1.56 12.82 -9.94
CA ASP A 39 -0.81 12.37 -8.77
C ASP A 39 0.61 11.86 -9.11
N GLY A 40 0.93 11.77 -10.40
CA GLY A 40 2.22 11.33 -10.92
C GLY A 40 2.51 9.83 -10.79
N VAL A 41 1.60 9.02 -10.23
CA VAL A 41 1.83 7.59 -10.00
C VAL A 41 1.85 6.84 -11.32
N LEU A 42 0.82 7.05 -12.17
CA LEU A 42 0.75 6.45 -13.51
C LEU A 42 1.89 6.89 -14.43
N LEU A 43 2.40 8.12 -14.25
CA LEU A 43 3.57 8.59 -14.98
C LEU A 43 4.84 7.84 -14.56
N CYS A 44 5.02 7.55 -13.28
CA CYS A 44 6.14 6.73 -12.82
C CYS A 44 6.01 5.28 -13.33
N GLN A 45 4.80 4.72 -13.32
CA GLN A 45 4.53 3.39 -13.86
C GLN A 45 4.83 3.30 -15.37
N LEU A 46 4.44 4.33 -16.14
CA LEU A 46 4.77 4.43 -17.56
C LEU A 46 6.27 4.20 -17.81
N LEU A 47 7.15 4.84 -17.03
CA LEU A 47 8.59 4.68 -17.22
C LEU A 47 9.07 3.26 -16.91
N ASN A 48 8.47 2.58 -15.93
CA ASN A 48 8.76 1.18 -15.64
C ASN A 48 8.26 0.22 -16.72
N ASN A 49 7.10 0.51 -17.32
CA ASN A 49 6.58 -0.27 -18.43
C ASN A 49 7.44 -0.11 -19.69
N LEU A 50 7.92 1.11 -19.97
CA LEU A 50 8.83 1.37 -21.10
C LEU A 50 10.23 0.80 -20.88
N ARG A 51 10.71 0.81 -19.64
CA ARG A 51 12.00 0.24 -19.24
C ARG A 51 11.91 -0.28 -17.80
N PRO A 52 11.97 -1.61 -17.60
CA PRO A 52 11.89 -2.20 -16.26
C PRO A 52 12.92 -1.62 -15.30
N GLN A 53 12.51 -1.47 -14.04
CA GLN A 53 13.36 -0.98 -12.94
C GLN A 53 13.91 0.45 -13.14
N THR A 54 13.22 1.29 -13.92
CA THR A 54 13.60 2.71 -14.06
C THR A 54 13.33 3.49 -12.79
N ILE A 55 12.17 3.28 -12.17
CA ILE A 55 11.78 3.87 -10.89
C ILE A 55 11.52 2.74 -9.91
N ASN A 56 12.16 2.80 -8.74
CA ASN A 56 11.81 1.95 -7.63
C ASN A 56 10.44 2.38 -7.09
N LEU A 57 9.39 1.60 -7.32
CA LEU A 57 8.02 1.94 -6.88
C LEU A 57 7.91 2.10 -5.36
N LYS A 58 8.85 1.54 -4.59
CA LYS A 58 8.94 1.72 -3.13
C LYS A 58 9.39 3.13 -2.71
N GLU A 59 9.93 3.93 -3.63
CA GLU A 59 10.42 5.29 -3.36
C GLU A 59 9.41 6.39 -3.70
N ILE A 60 8.35 6.03 -4.43
CA ILE A 60 7.21 6.90 -4.73
C ILE A 60 6.06 6.62 -3.78
N ASN A 61 5.14 7.57 -3.66
CA ASN A 61 3.94 7.39 -2.85
C ASN A 61 2.82 6.89 -3.75
N LEU A 62 2.50 5.60 -3.67
CA LEU A 62 1.47 4.99 -4.51
C LEU A 62 0.09 5.54 -4.20
N ARG A 63 -0.21 5.84 -2.93
CA ARG A 63 -1.48 6.45 -2.49
C ARG A 63 -1.25 7.82 -1.88
N PRO A 64 -0.96 8.85 -2.68
CA PRO A 64 -0.65 10.17 -2.14
C PRO A 64 -1.89 10.88 -1.57
N GLN A 65 -3.11 10.34 -1.71
CA GLN A 65 -4.37 10.92 -1.19
C GLN A 65 -4.56 12.40 -1.56
N MET A 66 -4.08 12.80 -2.75
CA MET A 66 -4.05 14.20 -3.22
C MET A 66 -3.26 15.16 -2.33
N SER A 67 -2.39 14.65 -1.44
CA SER A 67 -1.32 15.43 -0.82
C SER A 67 -0.53 16.17 -1.91
N GLN A 68 -0.54 17.50 -1.85
CA GLN A 68 0.20 18.31 -2.80
C GLN A 68 1.70 17.96 -2.74
N PHE A 69 2.25 17.78 -1.55
CA PHE A 69 3.64 17.38 -1.35
C PHE A 69 3.97 16.04 -2.02
N LEU A 70 3.20 14.98 -1.74
CA LEU A 70 3.50 13.64 -2.24
C LEU A 70 3.27 13.54 -3.75
N CYS A 71 2.19 14.13 -4.29
CA CYS A 71 1.94 14.17 -5.74
C CYS A 71 3.07 14.89 -6.47
N LEU A 72 3.50 16.06 -6.00
CA LEU A 72 4.59 16.79 -6.62
C LEU A 72 5.93 16.03 -6.49
N LYS A 73 6.14 15.26 -5.43
CA LYS A 73 7.31 14.38 -5.32
C LYS A 73 7.29 13.32 -6.42
N ASN A 74 6.17 12.61 -6.62
CA ASN A 74 6.03 11.62 -7.69
C ASN A 74 6.28 12.23 -9.08
N ILE A 75 5.67 13.39 -9.36
CA ILE A 75 5.87 14.10 -10.64
C ILE A 75 7.34 14.47 -10.84
N ARG A 76 8.03 14.98 -9.82
CA ARG A 76 9.47 15.28 -9.92
C ARG A 76 10.32 14.03 -10.14
N THR A 77 9.96 12.91 -9.52
CA THR A 77 10.63 11.62 -9.76
C THR A 77 10.50 11.21 -11.23
N PHE A 78 9.30 11.28 -11.80
CA PHE A 78 9.06 11.07 -13.23
C PHE A 78 9.94 11.96 -14.10
N LEU A 79 9.91 13.28 -13.89
CA LEU A 79 10.67 14.25 -14.68
C LEU A 79 12.19 14.01 -14.58
N THR A 80 12.67 13.66 -13.39
CA THR A 80 14.09 13.34 -13.16
C THR A 80 14.50 12.10 -13.95
N SER A 81 13.67 11.05 -13.95
CA SER A 81 13.91 9.82 -14.72
C SER A 81 13.82 10.05 -16.22
N CYS A 82 12.90 10.89 -16.71
CA CYS A 82 12.87 11.30 -18.12
C CYS A 82 14.18 11.95 -18.56
N ASN A 83 14.75 12.83 -17.74
CA ASN A 83 16.02 13.49 -18.04
C ASN A 83 17.23 12.53 -17.95
N THR A 84 17.29 11.72 -16.90
CA THR A 84 18.49 10.92 -16.57
C THR A 84 18.53 9.56 -17.27
N VAL A 85 17.39 8.88 -17.41
CA VAL A 85 17.27 7.53 -17.96
C VAL A 85 16.87 7.55 -19.44
N PHE A 86 15.91 8.41 -19.80
CA PHE A 86 15.41 8.55 -21.17
C PHE A 86 16.13 9.67 -21.96
N ALA A 87 17.13 10.31 -21.35
CA ALA A 87 18.00 11.32 -21.96
C ALA A 87 17.24 12.50 -22.62
N MET A 88 16.06 12.83 -22.10
CA MET A 88 15.28 13.97 -22.56
C MET A 88 15.91 15.29 -22.11
N LYS A 89 15.85 16.33 -22.94
CA LYS A 89 16.40 17.64 -22.56
C LYS A 89 15.48 18.31 -21.54
N LYS A 90 16.04 19.11 -20.62
CA LYS A 90 15.24 19.89 -19.66
C LYS A 90 14.22 20.83 -20.33
N SER A 91 14.52 21.36 -21.51
CA SER A 91 13.60 22.20 -22.29
C SER A 91 12.38 21.45 -22.83
N ASP A 92 12.45 20.11 -22.85
CA ASP A 92 11.41 19.23 -23.35
C ASP A 92 10.47 18.74 -22.24
N LEU A 93 10.75 19.11 -20.99
CA LEU A 93 10.03 18.69 -19.80
C LEU A 93 9.10 19.81 -19.31
N PHE A 94 7.94 19.42 -18.78
CA PHE A 94 7.02 20.32 -18.09
C PHE A 94 7.47 20.59 -16.64
N GLU A 95 6.99 21.68 -16.05
CA GLU A 95 7.21 21.99 -14.63
C GLU A 95 6.16 21.28 -13.76
N PRO A 96 6.46 20.82 -12.54
CA PRO A 96 5.52 20.01 -11.74
C PRO A 96 4.09 20.58 -11.60
N PHE A 97 3.94 21.91 -11.53
CA PHE A 97 2.64 22.57 -11.43
C PHE A 97 1.85 22.64 -12.74
N ASP A 98 2.51 22.47 -13.89
CA ASP A 98 1.85 22.40 -15.18
C ASP A 98 0.86 21.23 -15.23
N LEU A 99 1.19 20.14 -14.51
CA LEU A 99 0.31 19.00 -14.29
C LEU A 99 -0.54 19.11 -13.01
N PHE A 100 0.09 19.32 -11.85
CA PHE A 100 -0.64 19.23 -10.57
C PHE A 100 -1.75 20.28 -10.42
N ASP A 101 -1.48 21.53 -10.82
CA ASP A 101 -2.46 22.62 -10.84
C ASP A 101 -3.15 22.74 -12.22
N VAL A 102 -2.77 21.90 -13.17
CA VAL A 102 -3.21 21.95 -14.58
C VAL A 102 -2.94 23.33 -15.21
N ARG A 103 -1.80 23.96 -14.89
CA ARG A 103 -1.46 25.31 -15.40
C ARG A 103 -1.19 25.32 -16.91
N ASP A 104 -0.58 24.25 -17.42
CA ASP A 104 -0.24 24.10 -18.82
C ASP A 104 -0.17 22.61 -19.19
N PHE A 105 -1.35 22.00 -19.33
CA PHE A 105 -1.43 20.59 -19.71
C PHE A 105 -0.92 20.32 -21.13
N GLY A 106 -0.81 21.35 -21.98
CA GLY A 106 -0.19 21.27 -23.30
C GLY A 106 1.25 20.78 -23.23
N LYS A 107 2.06 21.40 -22.35
CA LYS A 107 3.45 20.97 -22.12
C LYS A 107 3.57 19.55 -21.58
N VAL A 108 2.62 19.10 -20.76
CA VAL A 108 2.58 17.73 -20.26
C VAL A 108 2.42 16.77 -21.44
N MET A 109 1.46 17.04 -22.32
CA MET A 109 1.25 16.24 -23.53
C MET A 109 2.47 16.27 -24.47
N ASP A 110 3.10 17.43 -24.65
CA ASP A 110 4.31 17.55 -25.48
C ASP A 110 5.49 16.76 -24.90
N THR A 111 5.61 16.73 -23.57
CA THR A 111 6.62 15.91 -22.88
C THR A 111 6.37 14.42 -23.13
N LEU A 112 5.13 13.96 -22.97
CA LEU A 112 4.74 12.57 -23.21
C LEU A 112 4.92 12.17 -24.69
N SER A 113 4.59 13.08 -25.61
CA SER A 113 4.85 12.92 -27.03
C SER A 113 6.35 12.76 -27.31
N LYS A 114 7.21 13.64 -26.78
CA LYS A 114 8.67 13.48 -26.96
C LYS A 114 9.20 12.20 -26.31
N LEU A 115 8.65 11.79 -25.17
CA LEU A 115 8.99 10.53 -24.51
C LEU A 115 8.67 9.32 -25.41
N SER A 116 7.52 9.33 -26.09
CA SER A 116 7.11 8.24 -27.00
C SER A 116 8.04 8.09 -28.21
N TYR A 117 8.73 9.16 -28.62
CA TYR A 117 9.74 9.14 -29.67
C TYR A 117 11.17 8.85 -29.19
N THR A 118 11.38 8.58 -27.89
CA THR A 118 12.71 8.18 -27.41
C THR A 118 13.06 6.78 -27.91
N ALA A 119 14.35 6.53 -28.14
CA ALA A 119 14.82 5.22 -28.59
C ALA A 119 14.42 4.10 -27.62
N ILE A 120 14.39 4.38 -26.31
CA ILE A 120 13.97 3.41 -25.29
C ILE A 120 12.48 3.09 -25.44
N ALA A 121 11.61 4.11 -25.59
CA ALA A 121 10.18 3.89 -25.76
C ALA A 121 9.83 3.14 -27.05
N GLN A 122 10.58 3.39 -28.13
CA GLN A 122 10.41 2.69 -29.41
C GLN A 122 10.95 1.25 -29.42
N GLN A 123 11.91 0.95 -28.53
CA GLN A 123 12.51 -0.38 -28.38
C GLN A 123 11.86 -1.21 -27.26
N GLY A 124 11.16 -0.56 -26.32
CA GLY A 124 10.42 -1.21 -25.25
C GLY A 124 9.30 -2.03 -25.85
N GLY A 125 9.44 -3.36 -25.79
CA GLY A 125 8.37 -4.27 -26.16
C GLY A 125 7.16 -4.12 -25.23
N PHE A 126 5.99 -4.57 -25.69
CA PHE A 126 4.78 -4.62 -24.88
C PHE A 126 4.99 -5.58 -23.70
N ASN A 127 4.61 -5.16 -22.49
CA ASN A 127 4.46 -6.08 -21.38
C ASN A 127 3.21 -6.93 -21.65
N GLU A 128 3.30 -8.26 -21.73
CA GLU A 128 2.16 -9.10 -22.16
C GLU A 128 1.03 -9.17 -21.11
N ASN A 129 1.25 -8.66 -19.90
CA ASN A 129 0.21 -8.55 -18.87
C ASN A 129 -0.59 -7.25 -19.07
N ALA A 130 -1.55 -7.27 -20.00
CA ALA A 130 -2.53 -6.20 -20.14
C ALA A 130 -3.53 -6.25 -18.98
N LEU A 131 -3.78 -5.11 -18.34
CA LEU A 131 -4.78 -4.98 -17.27
C LEU A 131 -6.16 -4.87 -17.94
N GLU A 132 -7.08 -5.78 -17.61
CA GLU A 132 -8.35 -5.94 -18.33
C GLU A 132 -9.40 -4.88 -17.94
N ASP A 133 -9.28 -4.26 -16.75
CA ASP A 133 -10.18 -3.20 -16.31
C ASP A 133 -9.56 -2.10 -15.40
N GLU A 134 -10.37 -1.05 -15.13
CA GLU A 134 -9.99 0.11 -14.32
C GLU A 134 -9.69 -0.27 -12.87
N ASP A 135 -10.43 -1.22 -12.29
CA ASP A 135 -10.22 -1.68 -10.90
C ASP A 135 -8.90 -2.45 -10.75
N ASP A 136 -8.55 -3.30 -11.73
CA ASP A 136 -7.27 -4.01 -11.82
C ASP A 136 -6.09 -3.04 -12.00
N LEU A 137 -6.25 -1.96 -12.77
CA LEU A 137 -5.22 -0.92 -12.87
C LEU A 137 -4.97 -0.24 -11.53
N TYR A 138 -6.03 0.20 -10.86
CA TYR A 138 -5.88 0.83 -9.55
C TYR A 138 -5.33 -0.18 -8.53
N ALA A 139 -5.65 -1.47 -8.66
CA ALA A 139 -5.11 -2.51 -7.81
C ALA A 139 -3.60 -2.76 -8.02
N ALA A 140 -3.15 -2.89 -9.27
CA ALA A 140 -1.75 -3.10 -9.65
C ALA A 140 -0.87 -1.89 -9.28
N VAL A 141 -1.36 -0.67 -9.56
CA VAL A 141 -0.60 0.58 -9.38
C VAL A 141 -0.62 1.05 -7.93
N TYR A 142 -1.75 0.94 -7.24
CA TYR A 142 -1.88 1.39 -5.85
C TYR A 142 -1.58 0.26 -4.85
N GLY A 143 -0.97 -0.85 -5.29
CA GLY A 143 -0.48 -1.92 -4.44
C GLY A 143 -1.56 -2.70 -3.69
N LEU A 144 -2.79 -2.79 -4.22
CA LEU A 144 -3.75 -3.81 -3.77
C LEU A 144 -3.32 -5.21 -4.26
N GLU A 145 -2.51 -5.29 -5.33
CA GLU A 145 -1.98 -6.55 -5.87
C GLU A 145 -0.63 -7.02 -5.29
N ASP A 146 0.03 -6.26 -4.41
CA ASP A 146 1.23 -6.80 -3.71
C ASP A 146 0.86 -8.04 -2.84
N ASP A 147 -0.45 -8.26 -2.63
CA ASP A 147 -1.02 -9.47 -2.03
C ASP A 147 -1.29 -10.61 -3.04
N ASN A 148 -1.21 -10.36 -4.36
CA ASN A 148 -1.62 -11.27 -5.44
C ASN A 148 -0.45 -12.03 -6.09
N GLU A 149 0.77 -11.47 -6.17
CA GLU A 149 1.98 -12.26 -6.54
C GLU A 149 2.24 -13.36 -5.50
N GLY A 150 2.03 -13.05 -4.21
CA GLY A 150 1.97 -14.07 -3.17
C GLY A 150 0.73 -14.95 -3.27
N GLY A 151 -0.36 -14.44 -3.86
CA GLY A 151 -1.68 -15.08 -3.94
C GLY A 151 -1.57 -16.46 -4.58
N GLU A 152 -0.95 -16.51 -5.75
CA GLU A 152 -0.67 -17.77 -6.44
C GLU A 152 0.20 -18.70 -5.59
N ILE A 153 1.27 -18.19 -4.96
CA ILE A 153 2.17 -18.98 -4.11
C ILE A 153 1.43 -19.63 -2.94
N TYR A 154 0.59 -18.87 -2.23
CA TYR A 154 -0.20 -19.39 -1.11
C TYR A 154 -1.15 -20.49 -1.58
N GLU A 155 -1.92 -20.25 -2.64
CA GLU A 155 -2.85 -21.24 -3.16
C GLU A 155 -2.12 -22.50 -3.64
N ASP A 156 -0.97 -22.35 -4.30
CA ASP A 156 -0.14 -23.47 -4.76
C ASP A 156 0.46 -24.30 -3.61
N LEU A 157 0.73 -23.65 -2.47
CA LEU A 157 1.27 -24.27 -1.27
C LEU A 157 0.17 -24.93 -0.43
N MET A 158 -1.02 -24.33 -0.38
CA MET A 158 -2.20 -24.85 0.32
C MET A 158 -3.02 -25.83 -0.51
N ARG A 159 -2.70 -26.02 -1.79
CA ARG A 159 -3.36 -26.97 -2.68
C ARG A 159 -3.25 -28.39 -2.13
N THR A 160 -4.39 -28.95 -1.77
CA THR A 160 -4.51 -30.35 -1.34
C THR A 160 -4.68 -31.23 -2.57
N GLU A 161 -3.93 -32.32 -2.70
CA GLU A 161 -4.18 -33.31 -3.77
C GLU A 161 -5.58 -33.88 -3.61
N GLN A 162 -6.50 -33.48 -4.50
CA GLN A 162 -7.82 -34.09 -4.58
C GLN A 162 -7.65 -35.49 -5.17
N HIS A 163 -7.73 -36.52 -4.34
CA HIS A 163 -8.02 -37.85 -4.86
C HIS A 163 -9.37 -37.80 -5.58
N PRO A 164 -9.49 -38.33 -6.82
CA PRO A 164 -10.76 -38.32 -7.53
C PRO A 164 -11.80 -39.05 -6.68
N PRO A 165 -12.98 -38.44 -6.44
CA PRO A 165 -13.98 -39.06 -5.60
C PRO A 165 -14.46 -40.36 -6.27
N LEU A 166 -14.25 -41.48 -5.60
CA LEU A 166 -15.01 -42.70 -5.84
C LEU A 166 -16.49 -42.33 -5.68
N LYS A 167 -17.28 -42.57 -6.72
CA LYS A 167 -18.71 -42.23 -6.80
C LYS A 167 -19.47 -42.59 -5.51
N GLN A 168 -20.38 -41.67 -5.11
CA GLN A 168 -21.54 -41.81 -4.19
C GLN A 168 -21.34 -41.45 -2.70
N ALA A 169 -21.68 -40.21 -2.36
CA ALA A 169 -22.64 -39.78 -1.31
C ALA A 169 -22.85 -38.26 -1.50
N GLU A 170 -23.98 -37.68 -1.06
CA GLU A 170 -24.08 -36.21 -0.93
C GLU A 170 -22.88 -35.74 -0.11
N VAL A 171 -21.95 -35.02 -0.73
CA VAL A 171 -20.76 -34.53 -0.05
C VAL A 171 -21.22 -33.52 0.99
N ASP A 172 -21.04 -33.86 2.27
CA ASP A 172 -21.30 -32.93 3.36
C ASP A 172 -20.31 -31.77 3.27
N VAL A 173 -20.78 -30.65 2.69
CA VAL A 173 -19.97 -29.46 2.43
C VAL A 173 -19.37 -28.91 3.73
N ARG A 174 -20.07 -29.04 4.86
CA ARG A 174 -19.54 -28.62 6.16
C ARG A 174 -18.30 -29.44 6.55
N SER A 175 -18.35 -30.76 6.36
CA SER A 175 -17.20 -31.64 6.58
C SER A 175 -16.02 -31.29 5.66
N CYS A 176 -16.29 -30.89 4.42
CA CYS A 176 -15.25 -30.36 3.52
C CYS A 176 -14.61 -29.07 4.05
N CYS A 177 -15.40 -28.10 4.53
CA CYS A 177 -14.87 -26.87 5.13
C CYS A 177 -14.00 -27.17 6.36
N LEU A 178 -14.42 -28.10 7.23
CA LEU A 178 -13.62 -28.50 8.39
C LEU A 178 -12.32 -29.19 7.97
N ALA A 179 -12.38 -30.08 6.97
CA ALA A 179 -11.20 -30.73 6.42
C ALA A 179 -10.22 -29.71 5.82
N GLU A 180 -10.72 -28.72 5.09
CA GLU A 180 -9.93 -27.63 4.51
C GLU A 180 -9.24 -26.79 5.59
N ILE A 181 -9.96 -26.37 6.63
CA ILE A 181 -9.38 -25.63 7.78
C ILE A 181 -8.22 -26.42 8.39
N LYS A 182 -8.45 -27.72 8.64
CA LYS A 182 -7.44 -28.61 9.24
C LYS A 182 -6.22 -28.76 8.33
N GLN A 183 -6.43 -29.14 7.08
CA GLN A 183 -5.36 -29.45 6.13
C GLN A 183 -4.52 -28.22 5.80
N THR A 184 -5.16 -27.07 5.59
CA THR A 184 -4.45 -25.83 5.32
C THR A 184 -3.70 -25.30 6.55
N GLU A 185 -4.21 -25.52 7.77
CA GLU A 185 -3.48 -25.13 9.00
C GLU A 185 -2.26 -26.02 9.26
N GLU A 186 -2.39 -27.33 9.00
CA GLU A 186 -1.29 -28.28 9.06
C GLU A 186 -0.20 -27.90 8.05
N LYS A 187 -0.59 -27.69 6.80
CA LYS A 187 0.33 -27.29 5.73
C LYS A 187 1.01 -25.95 5.99
N TYR A 188 0.28 -24.99 6.54
CA TYR A 188 0.82 -23.70 6.93
C TYR A 188 1.85 -23.83 8.06
N THR A 189 1.53 -24.61 9.09
CA THR A 189 2.43 -24.86 10.21
C THR A 189 3.72 -25.55 9.75
N GLU A 190 3.61 -26.59 8.91
CA GLU A 190 4.77 -27.24 8.28
C GLU A 190 5.63 -26.26 7.49
N THR A 191 5.01 -25.30 6.82
CA THR A 191 5.71 -24.28 6.03
C THR A 191 6.49 -23.33 6.93
N LEU A 192 5.88 -22.85 8.01
CA LEU A 192 6.57 -22.04 9.02
C LEU A 192 7.75 -22.80 9.65
N GLU A 193 7.55 -24.07 10.01
CA GLU A 193 8.62 -24.93 10.52
C GLU A 193 9.73 -25.15 9.49
N SER A 194 9.38 -25.29 8.21
CA SER A 194 10.33 -25.42 7.10
C SER A 194 11.19 -24.15 6.96
N ILE A 195 10.59 -22.97 7.05
CA ILE A 195 11.30 -21.68 7.09
C ILE A 195 12.30 -21.67 8.25
N GLU A 196 11.87 -22.03 9.46
CA GLU A 196 12.74 -22.04 10.64
C GLU A 196 13.89 -23.06 10.50
N LYS A 197 13.56 -24.29 10.10
CA LYS A 197 14.50 -25.42 10.06
C LYS A 197 15.51 -25.30 8.92
N TYR A 198 15.05 -24.99 7.70
CA TYR A 198 15.87 -25.05 6.50
C TYR A 198 16.42 -23.70 6.07
N PHE A 199 15.88 -22.57 6.53
CA PHE A 199 16.40 -21.24 6.20
C PHE A 199 16.98 -20.54 7.42
N LEU A 200 16.17 -20.23 8.43
CA LEU A 200 16.59 -19.43 9.59
C LEU A 200 17.81 -20.03 10.30
N ASN A 201 17.74 -21.32 10.65
CA ASN A 201 18.82 -21.96 11.40
C ASN A 201 20.14 -22.10 10.61
N PRO A 202 20.13 -22.51 9.32
CA PRO A 202 21.34 -22.50 8.51
C PRO A 202 21.92 -21.10 8.26
N LEU A 203 21.08 -20.09 8.06
CA LEU A 203 21.51 -18.72 7.71
C LEU A 203 22.07 -17.94 8.90
N LYS A 204 21.82 -18.36 10.16
CA LYS A 204 22.48 -17.80 11.35
C LYS A 204 24.02 -17.83 11.28
N LYS A 205 24.62 -18.69 10.44
CA LYS A 205 26.07 -18.76 10.23
C LYS A 205 26.59 -17.78 9.16
N PHE A 206 25.70 -17.24 8.34
CA PHE A 206 26.02 -16.37 7.19
C PHE A 206 25.55 -14.93 7.42
N PHE A 207 24.54 -14.75 8.28
CA PHE A 207 23.94 -13.47 8.61
C PHE A 207 24.43 -13.04 9.99
N SER A 208 24.61 -11.74 10.18
CA SER A 208 24.69 -11.14 11.52
C SER A 208 23.35 -11.29 12.25
N ALA A 209 23.37 -11.21 13.59
CA ALA A 209 22.16 -11.26 14.39
C ALA A 209 21.13 -10.19 13.96
N ALA A 210 21.59 -8.97 13.66
CA ALA A 210 20.73 -7.88 13.20
C ALA A 210 20.12 -8.15 11.81
N GLU A 211 20.83 -8.83 10.91
CA GLU A 211 20.28 -9.23 9.61
C GLU A 211 19.25 -10.36 9.77
N ILE A 212 19.49 -11.32 10.68
CA ILE A 212 18.50 -12.36 11.02
C ILE A 212 17.22 -11.72 11.56
N ASP A 213 17.33 -10.82 12.53
CA ASP A 213 16.16 -10.16 13.13
C ASP A 213 15.38 -9.32 12.10
N LYS A 214 16.07 -8.69 11.15
CA LYS A 214 15.44 -7.92 10.08
C LYS A 214 14.75 -8.80 9.04
N VAL A 215 15.36 -9.91 8.63
CA VAL A 215 14.84 -10.77 7.56
C VAL A 215 13.77 -11.75 8.05
N PHE A 216 13.90 -12.28 9.27
CA PHE A 216 12.96 -13.26 9.81
C PHE A 216 11.93 -12.66 10.77
N VAL A 217 12.07 -11.38 11.14
CA VAL A 217 11.14 -10.65 12.01
C VAL A 217 10.80 -11.47 13.26
N ASN A 218 9.57 -11.96 13.38
CA ASN A 218 9.08 -12.80 14.46
C ASN A 218 8.54 -14.16 13.98
N ILE A 219 9.10 -14.73 12.90
CA ILE A 219 8.78 -16.09 12.43
C ILE A 219 8.83 -17.14 13.56
N PRO A 220 9.83 -17.17 14.47
CA PRO A 220 9.84 -18.17 15.55
C PRO A 220 8.60 -18.09 16.47
N ASP A 221 8.08 -16.89 16.72
CA ASP A 221 6.86 -16.71 17.52
C ASP A 221 5.62 -17.19 16.75
N LEU A 222 5.56 -16.93 15.44
CA LEU A 222 4.53 -17.46 14.56
C LEU A 222 4.53 -19.00 14.56
N VAL A 223 5.69 -19.63 14.40
CA VAL A 223 5.85 -21.09 14.48
C VAL A 223 5.25 -21.63 15.79
N LYS A 224 5.59 -21.01 16.92
CA LYS A 224 5.11 -21.45 18.25
C LYS A 224 3.60 -21.32 18.39
N VAL A 225 3.01 -20.21 17.95
CA VAL A 225 1.56 -19.99 18.02
C VAL A 225 0.82 -20.98 17.12
N HIS A 226 1.27 -21.15 15.87
CA HIS A 226 0.60 -22.01 14.90
C HIS A 226 0.75 -23.51 15.21
N LYS A 227 1.88 -23.95 15.78
CA LYS A 227 1.99 -25.31 16.34
C LYS A 227 0.90 -25.60 17.37
N SER A 228 0.64 -24.65 18.26
CA SER A 228 -0.38 -24.80 19.29
C SER A 228 -1.78 -24.78 18.66
N LEU A 229 -2.04 -23.83 17.75
CA LEU A 229 -3.32 -23.71 17.05
C LEU A 229 -3.66 -24.97 16.25
N MET A 230 -2.70 -25.49 15.48
CA MET A 230 -2.84 -26.71 14.68
C MET A 230 -3.27 -27.89 15.55
N VAL A 231 -2.59 -28.13 16.68
CA VAL A 231 -2.92 -29.25 17.58
C VAL A 231 -4.34 -29.11 18.15
N GLU A 232 -4.72 -27.91 18.58
CA GLU A 232 -6.07 -27.66 19.13
C GLU A 232 -7.17 -27.77 18.06
N VAL A 233 -6.93 -27.28 16.85
CA VAL A 233 -7.85 -27.40 15.70
C VAL A 233 -8.01 -28.87 15.29
N GLN A 234 -6.91 -29.61 15.21
CA GLN A 234 -6.94 -31.04 14.90
C GLN A 234 -7.72 -31.84 15.96
N ASP A 235 -7.47 -31.59 17.25
CA ASP A 235 -8.20 -32.23 18.35
C ASP A 235 -9.70 -31.88 18.33
N SER A 236 -10.04 -30.60 18.09
CA SER A 236 -11.42 -30.15 17.97
C SER A 236 -12.17 -30.91 16.87
N ILE A 237 -11.58 -31.01 15.68
CA ILE A 237 -12.22 -31.62 14.52
C ILE A 237 -12.30 -33.15 14.64
N LEU A 238 -11.23 -33.80 15.11
CA LEU A 238 -11.16 -35.27 15.14
C LEU A 238 -11.83 -35.89 16.37
N ASN A 239 -11.72 -35.24 17.54
CA ASN A 239 -12.12 -35.83 18.82
C ASN A 239 -13.35 -35.15 19.45
N LYS A 240 -13.70 -33.94 19.02
CA LYS A 240 -14.79 -33.13 19.64
C LYS A 240 -15.86 -32.68 18.64
N ASN A 241 -15.90 -33.25 17.45
CA ASN A 241 -16.87 -32.94 16.39
C ASN A 241 -16.94 -31.44 16.02
N ALA A 242 -15.83 -30.72 16.16
CA ALA A 242 -15.70 -29.29 15.93
C ALA A 242 -16.60 -28.37 16.79
N LEU A 243 -17.28 -28.88 17.81
CA LEU A 243 -18.22 -28.09 18.63
C LEU A 243 -17.55 -26.97 19.43
N ASN A 244 -16.26 -27.12 19.75
CA ASN A 244 -15.47 -26.09 20.45
C ASN A 244 -14.56 -25.29 19.52
N LEU A 245 -14.64 -25.47 18.19
CA LEU A 245 -13.77 -24.81 17.22
C LEU A 245 -13.84 -23.28 17.32
N TYR A 246 -15.04 -22.73 17.51
CA TYR A 246 -15.24 -21.29 17.67
C TYR A 246 -14.45 -20.70 18.85
N GLN A 247 -14.40 -21.42 19.99
CA GLN A 247 -13.68 -20.97 21.19
C GLN A 247 -12.17 -20.90 20.96
N ILE A 248 -11.64 -21.84 20.16
CA ILE A 248 -10.23 -21.85 19.78
C ILE A 248 -9.92 -20.55 19.03
N PHE A 249 -10.64 -20.24 17.94
CA PHE A 249 -10.38 -19.00 17.19
C PHE A 249 -10.55 -17.72 18.01
N ILE A 250 -11.55 -17.66 18.89
CA ILE A 250 -11.74 -16.52 19.80
C ILE A 250 -10.52 -16.38 20.73
N SER A 251 -10.07 -17.47 21.35
CA SER A 251 -8.92 -17.45 22.28
C SER A 251 -7.59 -17.14 21.58
N TYR A 252 -7.46 -17.50 20.31
CA TYR A 252 -6.26 -17.22 19.52
C TYR A 252 -6.23 -15.82 18.92
N LYS A 253 -7.35 -15.08 18.87
CA LYS A 253 -7.40 -13.70 18.35
C LYS A 253 -6.29 -12.82 18.96
N GLU A 254 -6.17 -12.79 20.29
CA GLU A 254 -5.14 -11.98 20.96
C GLU A 254 -3.72 -12.51 20.72
N ARG A 255 -3.56 -13.84 20.67
CA ARG A 255 -2.26 -14.48 20.40
C ARG A 255 -1.77 -14.22 18.98
N LEU A 256 -2.69 -14.01 18.03
CA LEU A 256 -2.41 -13.70 16.64
C LEU A 256 -2.14 -12.20 16.40
N LEU A 257 -2.25 -11.32 17.41
CA LEU A 257 -1.87 -9.90 17.24
C LEU A 257 -0.38 -9.72 16.90
N ILE A 258 0.45 -10.74 17.12
CA ILE A 258 1.86 -10.76 16.69
C ILE A 258 2.03 -10.63 15.16
N TYR A 259 0.98 -10.88 14.38
CA TYR A 259 0.95 -10.59 12.94
C TYR A 259 1.10 -9.10 12.63
N GLY A 260 0.70 -8.19 13.52
CA GLY A 260 0.92 -6.76 13.33
C GLY A 260 2.42 -6.42 13.19
N ILE A 261 3.27 -7.07 13.99
CA ILE A 261 4.73 -6.91 13.90
C ILE A 261 5.26 -7.51 12.58
N TYR A 262 4.75 -8.67 12.19
CA TYR A 262 5.19 -9.34 10.97
C TYR A 262 4.82 -8.53 9.71
N CYS A 263 3.53 -8.23 9.54
CA CYS A 263 3.00 -7.57 8.36
C CYS A 263 3.52 -6.13 8.20
N SER A 264 3.84 -5.43 9.29
CA SER A 264 4.47 -4.10 9.22
C SER A 264 5.91 -4.11 8.70
N ARG A 265 6.59 -5.26 8.76
CA ARG A 265 8.04 -5.36 8.50
C ARG A 265 8.40 -6.25 7.32
N VAL A 266 7.49 -7.11 6.85
CA VAL A 266 7.77 -8.11 5.79
C VAL A 266 8.29 -7.48 4.50
N GLU A 267 7.76 -6.31 4.08
CA GLU A 267 8.26 -5.59 2.89
C GLU A 267 9.72 -5.18 3.02
N ILE A 268 10.11 -4.75 4.22
CA ILE A 268 11.48 -4.34 4.56
C ILE A 268 12.36 -5.58 4.66
N ALA A 269 11.86 -6.66 5.28
CA ALA A 269 12.56 -7.94 5.39
C ALA A 269 12.94 -8.49 4.01
N VAL A 270 12.00 -8.48 3.07
CA VAL A 270 12.21 -8.89 1.68
C VAL A 270 13.22 -7.98 0.97
N ALA A 271 13.10 -6.66 1.11
CA ALA A 271 14.05 -5.72 0.50
C ALA A 271 15.48 -5.89 1.04
N VAL A 272 15.62 -6.12 2.35
CA VAL A 272 16.91 -6.41 2.99
C VAL A 272 17.48 -7.75 2.48
N LEU A 273 16.63 -8.78 2.36
CA LEU A 273 17.04 -10.07 1.79
C LEU A 273 17.57 -9.91 0.36
N ASP A 274 16.88 -9.16 -0.50
CA ASP A 274 17.32 -8.90 -1.87
C ASP A 274 18.68 -8.20 -1.92
N LEU A 275 18.86 -7.17 -1.07
CA LEU A 275 20.12 -6.42 -0.98
C LEU A 275 21.26 -7.33 -0.55
N ILE A 276 21.05 -8.14 0.49
CA ILE A 276 22.05 -9.09 0.96
C ILE A 276 22.40 -10.10 -0.15
N CYS A 277 21.41 -10.63 -0.87
CA CYS A 277 21.65 -11.56 -1.99
C CYS A 277 22.48 -10.93 -3.11
N LYS A 278 22.32 -9.63 -3.34
CA LYS A 278 23.07 -8.88 -4.35
C LYS A 278 24.52 -8.63 -3.93
N GLU A 279 24.76 -8.40 -2.65
CA GLU A 279 26.09 -8.06 -2.12
C GLU A 279 26.92 -9.28 -1.73
N LYS A 280 26.28 -10.37 -1.26
CA LYS A 280 26.93 -11.54 -0.67
C LYS A 280 26.63 -12.80 -1.48
N GLU A 281 27.57 -13.16 -2.35
CA GLU A 281 27.45 -14.32 -3.23
C GLU A 281 27.32 -15.66 -2.46
N ASP A 282 28.06 -15.79 -1.35
CA ASP A 282 28.00 -16.97 -0.47
C ASP A 282 26.62 -17.16 0.17
N VAL A 283 25.98 -16.05 0.58
CA VAL A 283 24.59 -16.05 1.06
C VAL A 283 23.63 -16.49 -0.03
N ARG A 284 23.79 -15.96 -1.25
CA ARG A 284 22.93 -16.30 -2.39
C ARG A 284 22.97 -17.80 -2.70
N LEU A 285 24.18 -18.36 -2.80
CA LEU A 285 24.36 -19.81 -3.01
C LEU A 285 23.78 -20.62 -1.86
N LYS A 286 23.92 -20.13 -0.62
CA LYS A 286 23.35 -20.80 0.55
C LYS A 286 21.82 -20.83 0.51
N LEU A 287 21.18 -19.74 0.11
CA LEU A 287 19.72 -19.66 -0.05
C LEU A 287 19.20 -20.64 -1.11
N GLU A 288 19.91 -20.81 -2.22
CA GLU A 288 19.57 -21.81 -3.24
C GLU A 288 19.68 -23.24 -2.69
N GLU A 289 20.73 -23.54 -1.91
CA GLU A 289 20.88 -24.83 -1.23
C GLU A 289 19.72 -25.08 -0.25
N CYS A 290 19.37 -24.07 0.56
CA CYS A 290 18.26 -24.14 1.50
C CYS A 290 16.92 -24.40 0.78
N SER A 291 16.65 -23.69 -0.32
CA SER A 291 15.43 -23.89 -1.14
C SER A 291 15.36 -25.30 -1.72
N LYS A 292 16.46 -25.83 -2.27
CA LYS A 292 16.54 -27.22 -2.74
C LYS A 292 16.23 -28.23 -1.63
N ARG A 293 16.73 -28.01 -0.42
CA ARG A 293 16.50 -28.91 0.73
C ARG A 293 15.09 -28.81 1.30
N ALA A 294 14.48 -27.64 1.26
CA ALA A 294 13.17 -27.39 1.86
C ALA A 294 12.01 -27.86 0.97
N ASN A 295 12.10 -27.63 -0.34
CA ASN A 295 10.98 -27.81 -1.27
C ASN A 295 11.42 -28.12 -2.72
N ASN A 296 12.60 -28.72 -2.89
CA ASN A 296 13.19 -29.05 -4.20
C ASN A 296 13.37 -27.84 -5.14
N GLY A 297 13.47 -26.63 -4.58
CA GLY A 297 13.64 -25.41 -5.36
C GLY A 297 12.34 -24.81 -5.89
N LYS A 298 11.17 -25.33 -5.50
CA LYS A 298 9.87 -24.79 -5.94
C LYS A 298 9.65 -23.36 -5.45
N PHE A 299 10.03 -23.06 -4.20
CA PHE A 299 9.83 -21.73 -3.61
C PHE A 299 11.12 -21.22 -2.96
N ARG A 300 11.44 -19.95 -3.21
CA ARG A 300 12.55 -19.23 -2.59
C ARG A 300 12.14 -18.69 -1.22
N LEU A 301 13.14 -18.28 -0.41
CA LEU A 301 12.84 -17.68 0.90
C LEU A 301 11.97 -16.43 0.79
N ARG A 302 12.24 -15.58 -0.21
CA ARG A 302 11.43 -14.39 -0.53
C ARG A 302 9.94 -14.74 -0.64
N ASP A 303 9.63 -15.77 -1.41
CA ASP A 303 8.27 -16.24 -1.69
C ASP A 303 7.60 -16.80 -0.43
N LEU A 304 8.36 -17.49 0.41
CA LEU A 304 7.86 -18.06 1.66
C LEU A 304 7.59 -17.00 2.73
N LEU A 305 8.31 -15.87 2.72
CA LEU A 305 8.12 -14.79 3.69
C LEU A 305 6.80 -14.03 3.51
N VAL A 306 6.16 -14.08 2.35
CA VAL A 306 4.84 -13.42 2.17
C VAL A 306 3.66 -14.27 2.66
N VAL A 307 3.83 -15.61 2.72
CA VAL A 307 2.79 -16.57 3.09
C VAL A 307 2.08 -16.26 4.43
N PRO A 308 2.76 -15.84 5.51
CA PRO A 308 2.08 -15.54 6.78
C PRO A 308 1.07 -14.40 6.67
N MET A 309 1.40 -13.34 5.93
CA MET A 309 0.51 -12.20 5.73
C MET A 309 -0.78 -12.62 5.02
N GLN A 310 -0.71 -13.64 4.17
CA GLN A 310 -1.87 -14.14 3.46
C GLN A 310 -2.70 -15.08 4.33
N ARG A 311 -2.05 -15.97 5.10
CA ARG A 311 -2.75 -16.93 5.96
C ARG A 311 -3.71 -16.24 6.93
N VAL A 312 -3.25 -15.17 7.58
CA VAL A 312 -4.08 -14.45 8.57
C VAL A 312 -5.34 -13.85 7.95
N LEU A 313 -5.30 -13.51 6.66
CA LEU A 313 -6.45 -13.00 5.88
C LEU A 313 -7.39 -14.10 5.36
N LYS A 314 -7.02 -15.38 5.49
CA LYS A 314 -7.86 -16.51 5.03
C LYS A 314 -8.78 -17.04 6.12
N TYR A 315 -8.48 -16.82 7.41
CA TYR A 315 -9.29 -17.36 8.51
C TYR A 315 -10.75 -16.92 8.49
N HIS A 316 -11.02 -15.64 8.20
CA HIS A 316 -12.40 -15.17 8.12
C HIS A 316 -13.14 -15.74 6.90
N LEU A 317 -12.46 -15.99 5.78
CA LEU A 317 -13.06 -16.60 4.59
C LEU A 317 -13.43 -18.07 4.85
N LEU A 318 -12.51 -18.83 5.46
CA LEU A 318 -12.73 -20.23 5.84
C LEU A 318 -13.91 -20.36 6.83
N LEU A 319 -13.95 -19.51 7.86
CA LEU A 319 -15.05 -19.50 8.82
C LEU A 319 -16.37 -19.02 8.19
N GLN A 320 -16.33 -18.09 7.25
CA GLN A 320 -17.51 -17.61 6.54
C GLN A 320 -18.18 -18.73 5.74
N GLU A 321 -17.40 -19.52 5.00
CA GLU A 321 -17.94 -20.66 4.26
C GLU A 321 -18.43 -21.76 5.21
N LEU A 322 -17.72 -22.04 6.31
CA LEU A 322 -18.18 -22.98 7.34
C LEU A 322 -19.54 -22.56 7.94
N VAL A 323 -19.71 -21.28 8.30
CA VAL A 323 -20.97 -20.73 8.85
C VAL A 323 -22.13 -20.91 7.88
N LYS A 324 -21.89 -20.71 6.57
CA LYS A 324 -22.91 -20.83 5.52
C LYS A 324 -23.47 -22.25 5.43
N HIS A 325 -22.64 -23.26 5.65
CA HIS A 325 -23.02 -24.68 5.63
C HIS A 325 -23.29 -25.28 7.02
N THR A 326 -23.50 -24.44 8.02
CA THR A 326 -23.91 -24.86 9.37
C THR A 326 -25.41 -24.68 9.56
N HIS A 327 -26.12 -25.77 9.85
CA HIS A 327 -27.57 -25.78 10.02
C HIS A 327 -28.03 -25.68 11.47
N ASP A 328 -27.23 -26.15 12.43
CA ASP A 328 -27.54 -25.98 13.85
C ASP A 328 -27.40 -24.51 14.24
N GLU A 329 -28.48 -23.89 14.74
CA GLU A 329 -28.51 -22.46 15.02
C GLU A 329 -27.59 -22.04 16.18
N ALA A 330 -27.39 -22.91 17.17
CA ALA A 330 -26.50 -22.63 18.29
C ALA A 330 -25.03 -22.63 17.82
N ASP A 331 -24.62 -23.67 17.09
CA ASP A 331 -23.27 -23.77 16.51
C ASP A 331 -23.02 -22.65 15.49
N LYS A 332 -24.00 -22.35 14.64
CA LYS A 332 -23.92 -21.25 13.67
C LYS A 332 -23.74 -19.90 14.35
N SER A 333 -24.45 -19.64 15.45
CA SER A 333 -24.29 -18.42 16.25
C SER A 333 -22.89 -18.33 16.87
N ASN A 334 -22.40 -19.44 17.44
CA ASN A 334 -21.07 -19.53 18.01
C ASN A 334 -19.96 -19.28 16.96
N LEU A 335 -20.08 -19.89 15.78
CA LEU A 335 -19.15 -19.70 14.67
C LEU A 335 -19.17 -18.27 14.11
N LYS A 336 -20.31 -17.57 14.14
CA LYS A 336 -20.38 -16.15 13.77
C LYS A 336 -19.54 -15.27 14.70
N ILE A 337 -19.51 -15.56 16.00
CA ILE A 337 -18.67 -14.82 16.96
C ILE A 337 -17.19 -15.03 16.62
N ALA A 338 -16.79 -16.27 16.29
CA ALA A 338 -15.43 -16.56 15.83
C ALA A 338 -15.10 -15.90 14.48
N LEU A 339 -16.05 -15.86 13.55
CA LEU A 339 -15.91 -15.17 12.28
C LEU A 339 -15.65 -13.67 12.48
N ASP A 340 -16.43 -13.01 13.34
CA ASP A 340 -16.24 -11.60 13.64
C ASP A 340 -14.88 -11.35 14.33
N ALA A 341 -14.47 -12.24 15.23
CA ALA A 341 -13.14 -12.20 15.83
C ALA A 341 -12.00 -12.25 14.78
N MET A 342 -12.13 -13.07 13.73
CA MET A 342 -11.13 -13.17 12.65
C MET A 342 -11.22 -12.01 11.64
N LYS A 343 -12.41 -11.45 11.41
CA LYS A 343 -12.56 -10.20 10.63
C LYS A 343 -11.88 -9.02 11.33
N ASP A 344 -12.07 -8.88 12.64
CA ASP A 344 -11.39 -7.88 13.45
C ASP A 344 -9.87 -8.02 13.36
N LEU A 345 -9.36 -9.26 13.38
CA LEU A 345 -7.92 -9.53 13.22
C LEU A 345 -7.41 -9.10 11.84
N ALA A 346 -8.15 -9.40 10.77
CA ALA A 346 -7.80 -8.96 9.43
C ALA A 346 -7.81 -7.42 9.31
N GLN A 347 -8.81 -6.76 9.90
CA GLN A 347 -8.86 -5.30 9.96
C GLN A 347 -7.68 -4.73 10.75
N TYR A 348 -7.33 -5.33 11.89
CA TYR A 348 -6.17 -4.92 12.68
C TYR A 348 -4.87 -4.98 11.85
N VAL A 349 -4.63 -6.07 11.12
CA VAL A 349 -3.45 -6.21 10.25
C VAL A 349 -3.42 -5.11 9.17
N ASN A 350 -4.56 -4.82 8.56
CA ASN A 350 -4.69 -3.76 7.55
C ASN A 350 -4.42 -2.37 8.13
N GLU A 351 -4.94 -2.07 9.33
CA GLU A 351 -4.67 -0.79 10.01
C GLU A 351 -3.21 -0.66 10.41
N VAL A 352 -2.55 -1.75 10.85
CA VAL A 352 -1.12 -1.73 11.16
C VAL A 352 -0.28 -1.45 9.89
N LYS A 353 -0.64 -2.03 8.74
CA LYS A 353 0.02 -1.72 7.45
C LYS A 353 -0.17 -0.25 7.09
N ARG A 354 -1.42 0.25 7.16
CA ARG A 354 -1.77 1.66 6.91
C ARG A 354 -1.03 2.63 7.83
N ASP A 355 -0.89 2.29 9.11
CA ASP A 355 -0.15 3.11 10.07
C ASP A 355 1.34 3.15 9.75
N ASN A 356 1.93 2.06 9.25
CA ASN A 356 3.32 2.09 8.78
C ASN A 356 3.51 2.97 7.53
N GLU A 357 2.59 2.92 6.58
CA GLU A 357 2.59 3.82 5.42
C GLU A 357 2.47 5.29 5.88
N THR A 358 1.55 5.55 6.81
CA THR A 358 1.35 6.88 7.41
C THR A 358 2.62 7.37 8.11
N LEU A 359 3.33 6.50 8.84
CA LEU A 359 4.60 6.85 9.49
C LEU A 359 5.70 7.17 8.48
N ARG A 360 5.77 6.45 7.35
CA ARG A 360 6.69 6.77 6.24
C ARG A 360 6.37 8.13 5.61
N GLU A 361 5.09 8.45 5.45
CA GLU A 361 4.65 9.77 4.99
C GLU A 361 5.06 10.88 5.97
N ILE A 362 4.81 10.68 7.28
CA ILE A 362 5.20 11.63 8.33
C ILE A 362 6.71 11.85 8.35
N ASP A 363 7.53 10.81 8.19
CA ASP A 363 9.00 10.93 8.08
C ASP A 363 9.41 11.75 6.85
N GLN A 364 8.72 11.59 5.72
CA GLN A 364 8.96 12.41 4.52
C GLN A 364 8.64 13.89 4.76
N TYR A 365 7.53 14.21 5.45
CA TYR A 365 7.22 15.58 5.87
C TYR A 365 8.24 16.12 6.86
N GLN A 366 8.63 15.31 7.85
CA GLN A 366 9.59 15.70 8.89
C GLN A 366 10.93 16.11 8.28
N ARG A 367 11.40 15.41 7.24
CA ARG A 367 12.67 15.70 6.56
C ARG A 367 12.60 16.92 5.63
N SER A 368 11.42 17.27 5.12
CA SER A 368 11.27 18.37 4.16
C SER A 368 10.91 19.71 4.82
N ILE A 369 10.48 19.70 6.09
CA ILE A 369 10.13 20.90 6.85
C ILE A 369 11.27 21.29 7.81
N GLU A 370 11.91 22.41 7.53
CA GLU A 370 12.94 23.03 8.35
C GLU A 370 12.34 23.79 9.54
N ASN A 371 13.13 23.97 10.60
CA ASN A 371 12.78 24.69 11.83
C ASN A 371 11.61 24.10 12.64
N LEU A 372 11.28 22.81 12.47
CA LEU A 372 10.35 22.13 13.37
C LEU A 372 10.89 22.11 14.80
N ASN A 373 10.03 22.45 15.76
CA ASN A 373 10.35 22.42 17.19
C ASN A 373 9.95 21.09 17.86
N GLN A 374 9.09 20.30 17.23
CA GLN A 374 8.59 19.01 17.71
C GLN A 374 8.46 18.00 16.56
N PRO A 375 8.55 16.68 16.84
CA PRO A 375 8.31 15.64 15.85
C PRO A 375 6.85 15.64 15.37
N LEU A 376 6.61 15.62 14.06
CA LEU A 376 5.26 15.66 13.46
C LEU A 376 4.36 14.51 13.92
N ILE A 377 4.95 13.36 14.25
CA ILE A 377 4.22 12.19 14.79
C ILE A 377 3.42 12.52 16.06
N SER A 378 3.81 13.55 16.84
CA SER A 378 3.06 13.96 18.02
C SER A 378 1.73 14.62 17.68
N TYR A 379 1.51 15.02 16.43
CA TYR A 379 0.28 15.69 15.98
C TYR A 379 -0.76 14.73 15.38
N GLY A 380 -0.48 13.42 15.38
CA GLY A 380 -1.38 12.38 14.86
C GLY A 380 -1.21 12.13 13.36
N ARG A 381 -2.28 11.69 12.70
CA ARG A 381 -2.27 11.36 11.26
C ARG A 381 -2.43 12.63 10.41
N PRO A 382 -1.70 12.74 9.29
CA PRO A 382 -1.93 13.80 8.31
C PRO A 382 -3.33 13.66 7.70
N LYS A 383 -3.96 14.79 7.38
CA LYS A 383 -5.27 14.89 6.71
C LYS A 383 -5.19 15.50 5.32
N GLY A 384 -4.06 16.13 5.01
CA GLY A 384 -3.80 16.77 3.73
C GLY A 384 -2.86 17.96 3.88
N ASP A 385 -2.38 18.46 2.75
CA ASP A 385 -1.52 19.63 2.68
C ASP A 385 -1.82 20.44 1.42
N GLY A 386 -1.51 21.73 1.45
CA GLY A 386 -1.74 22.57 0.29
C GLY A 386 -1.39 24.04 0.47
N GLU A 387 -1.36 24.75 -0.65
CA GLU A 387 -1.19 26.20 -0.68
C GLU A 387 -2.43 26.93 -0.19
N VAL A 388 -2.23 27.85 0.74
CA VAL A 388 -3.26 28.71 1.31
C VAL A 388 -2.80 30.15 1.29
N ARG A 389 -3.74 31.08 1.16
CA ARG A 389 -3.49 32.47 1.47
C ARG A 389 -4.09 32.77 2.82
N MET A 390 -3.27 33.27 3.74
CA MET A 390 -3.69 33.54 5.10
C MET A 390 -3.52 35.01 5.48
N VAL A 391 -4.46 35.51 6.26
CA VAL A 391 -4.44 36.87 6.84
C VAL A 391 -4.56 36.74 8.34
N SER A 392 -3.63 37.34 9.09
CA SER A 392 -3.71 37.37 10.54
C SER A 392 -4.65 38.49 11.00
N SER A 393 -5.36 38.25 12.10
CA SER A 393 -6.12 39.28 12.80
C SER A 393 -5.24 40.46 13.24
N VAL A 394 -3.96 40.20 13.55
CA VAL A 394 -2.96 41.19 13.97
C VAL A 394 -2.25 41.81 12.77
N ASP A 395 -1.74 40.99 11.85
CA ASP A 395 -1.13 41.44 10.60
C ASP A 395 -2.10 41.21 9.43
N LYS A 396 -2.78 42.29 9.03
CA LYS A 396 -3.79 42.29 7.95
C LYS A 396 -3.21 42.06 6.55
N ARG A 397 -1.92 41.73 6.44
CA ARG A 397 -1.28 41.37 5.18
C ARG A 397 -1.69 39.96 4.74
N LYS A 398 -1.96 39.82 3.44
CA LYS A 398 -2.13 38.54 2.78
C LYS A 398 -0.79 37.85 2.65
N GLN A 399 -0.70 36.64 3.17
CA GLN A 399 0.52 35.84 3.20
C GLN A 399 0.25 34.51 2.50
N ASP A 400 0.94 34.26 1.39
CA ASP A 400 0.90 32.94 0.75
C ASP A 400 1.75 31.96 1.59
N ARG A 401 1.15 30.83 1.94
CA ARG A 401 1.72 29.79 2.82
C ARG A 401 1.35 28.42 2.29
N HIS A 402 2.07 27.42 2.77
CA HIS A 402 1.70 26.01 2.61
C HIS A 402 1.36 25.47 3.98
N ILE A 403 0.28 24.72 4.11
CA ILE A 403 -0.06 24.07 5.38
C ILE A 403 0.04 22.56 5.27
N PHE A 404 0.44 21.93 6.37
CA PHE A 404 0.25 20.51 6.59
C PHE A 404 -0.75 20.34 7.73
N LEU A 405 -1.89 19.73 7.45
CA LEU A 405 -2.96 19.48 8.41
C LEU A 405 -2.80 18.08 9.02
N PHE A 406 -2.81 18.02 10.34
CA PHE A 406 -2.78 16.80 11.15
C PHE A 406 -4.03 16.72 12.04
N ASP A 407 -4.24 15.60 12.73
CA ASP A 407 -5.37 15.39 13.65
C ASP A 407 -5.54 16.55 14.66
N VAL A 408 -4.44 17.01 15.26
CA VAL A 408 -4.47 18.02 16.34
C VAL A 408 -3.69 19.30 16.04
N ALA A 409 -3.10 19.44 14.85
CA ALA A 409 -2.32 20.64 14.53
C ALA A 409 -2.37 21.02 13.04
N VAL A 410 -2.19 22.31 12.76
CA VAL A 410 -1.85 22.82 11.43
C VAL A 410 -0.44 23.38 11.46
N ILE A 411 0.45 22.80 10.67
CA ILE A 411 1.81 23.30 10.50
C ILE A 411 1.80 24.31 9.37
N VAL A 412 2.02 25.58 9.69
CA VAL A 412 2.06 26.68 8.72
C VAL A 412 3.49 26.87 8.25
N CYS A 413 3.72 26.69 6.95
CA CYS A 413 5.02 26.75 6.34
C CYS A 413 5.11 27.85 5.27
N LYS A 414 6.32 28.37 5.07
CA LYS A 414 6.69 29.10 3.87
C LYS A 414 7.48 28.17 2.96
N ARG A 415 7.01 27.98 1.74
CA ARG A 415 7.69 27.12 0.77
C ARG A 415 9.02 27.74 0.28
N ARG A 416 10.05 26.91 0.13
CA ARG A 416 11.41 27.23 -0.34
C ARG A 416 11.87 26.21 -1.38
N GLY A 417 11.40 26.39 -2.62
CA GLY A 417 11.62 25.40 -3.68
C GLY A 417 10.87 24.11 -3.37
N ASP A 418 11.62 23.05 -3.06
CA ASP A 418 11.09 21.72 -2.72
C ASP A 418 11.01 21.48 -1.20
N ASN A 419 11.65 22.34 -0.40
CA ASN A 419 11.58 22.31 1.06
C ASN A 419 10.56 23.32 1.59
N TYR A 420 10.27 23.20 2.87
CA TYR A 420 9.33 24.03 3.60
C TYR A 420 10.02 24.58 4.84
N GLU A 421 9.73 25.84 5.16
CA GLU A 421 10.26 26.49 6.36
C GLU A 421 9.09 26.71 7.31
N MET A 422 9.08 26.05 8.47
CA MET A 422 8.02 26.23 9.47
C MET A 422 7.98 27.69 9.94
N LYS A 423 6.77 28.27 9.98
CA LYS A 423 6.51 29.64 10.42
C LYS A 423 5.62 29.70 11.65
N ASP A 424 4.66 28.80 11.76
CA ASP A 424 3.76 28.73 12.91
C ASP A 424 3.20 27.31 13.06
N ILE A 425 2.71 26.98 14.25
CA ILE A 425 1.99 25.74 14.54
C ILE A 425 0.69 26.10 15.26
N LEU A 426 -0.45 25.80 14.64
CA LEU A 426 -1.75 26.03 15.23
C LEU A 426 -2.23 24.75 15.90
N ASP A 427 -2.29 24.72 17.23
CA ASP A 427 -2.84 23.60 18.00
C ASP A 427 -4.37 23.63 17.95
N LEU A 428 -4.95 22.69 17.18
CA LEU A 428 -6.38 22.66 16.87
C LEU A 428 -7.27 22.47 18.11
N ASN A 429 -6.73 22.01 19.23
CA ASN A 429 -7.48 21.91 20.48
C ASN A 429 -7.95 23.28 21.00
N TYR A 430 -7.24 24.36 20.63
CA TYR A 430 -7.52 25.72 21.08
C TYR A 430 -8.12 26.62 20.01
N PHE A 431 -8.34 26.11 18.80
CA PHE A 431 -8.93 26.88 17.71
C PHE A 431 -10.33 26.35 17.36
N LYS A 432 -11.18 27.26 16.89
CA LYS A 432 -12.48 26.94 16.30
C LYS A 432 -12.53 27.43 14.87
N ILE A 433 -13.18 26.64 14.02
CA ILE A 433 -13.43 26.99 12.63
C ILE A 433 -14.82 27.62 12.54
N THR A 434 -14.90 28.78 11.90
CA THR A 434 -16.16 29.42 11.57
C THR A 434 -16.15 29.80 10.11
N ASN A 435 -17.25 29.55 9.40
CA ASN A 435 -17.35 29.86 7.99
C ASN A 435 -17.17 31.37 7.74
N ASN A 436 -16.55 31.74 6.63
CA ASN A 436 -16.54 33.12 6.16
C ASN A 436 -17.66 33.27 5.13
N PRO A 437 -18.76 33.97 5.45
CA PRO A 437 -19.83 34.22 4.50
C PRO A 437 -19.40 35.32 3.50
N THR A 438 -18.33 35.08 2.75
CA THR A 438 -17.98 35.92 1.61
C THR A 438 -18.84 35.54 0.40
N CYS A 439 -19.31 36.60 -0.26
CA CYS A 439 -20.43 36.66 -1.19
C CYS A 439 -20.23 35.81 -2.46
N ASP A 440 -21.37 35.34 -2.97
CA ASP A 440 -21.69 34.54 -4.18
C ASP A 440 -21.13 35.05 -5.53
N ARG A 441 -19.96 35.69 -5.55
CA ARG A 441 -19.42 36.31 -6.75
C ARG A 441 -18.00 35.83 -7.04
N GLU A 442 -17.98 34.96 -8.06
CA GLU A 442 -16.86 34.47 -8.85
C GLU A 442 -16.13 33.23 -8.31
N ALA A 443 -16.32 32.11 -9.01
CA ALA A 443 -15.56 30.86 -8.89
C ALA A 443 -14.08 31.05 -9.32
N LYS A 444 -13.36 31.91 -8.60
CA LYS A 444 -11.94 32.23 -8.82
C LYS A 444 -11.12 31.73 -7.62
N LYS A 445 -9.85 31.40 -7.87
CA LYS A 445 -8.88 31.00 -6.84
C LYS A 445 -8.77 32.08 -5.75
N TRP A 446 -8.70 31.69 -4.48
CA TRP A 446 -8.61 32.56 -3.30
C TRP A 446 -9.90 33.32 -2.93
N CYS A 447 -11.06 32.91 -3.45
CA CYS A 447 -12.36 33.51 -3.10
C CYS A 447 -13.10 32.77 -2.00
N TYR A 448 -12.75 31.50 -1.76
CA TYR A 448 -13.35 30.71 -0.70
C TYR A 448 -12.50 30.83 0.56
N GLY A 449 -13.12 31.10 1.70
CA GLY A 449 -12.38 31.22 2.93
C GLY A 449 -13.16 30.82 4.16
N PHE A 450 -12.42 30.66 5.25
CA PHE A 450 -12.96 30.41 6.58
C PHE A 450 -12.05 31.04 7.63
N TYR A 451 -12.60 31.27 8.81
CA TYR A 451 -11.84 31.78 9.94
C TYR A 451 -11.43 30.64 10.86
N VAL A 452 -10.19 30.72 11.34
CA VAL A 452 -9.62 29.88 12.38
C VAL A 452 -9.30 30.80 13.55
N THR A 453 -10.13 30.76 14.59
CA THR A 453 -10.03 31.70 15.73
C THR A 453 -9.71 30.96 17.01
N HIS A 454 -8.78 31.49 17.78
CA HIS A 454 -8.45 30.95 19.10
C HIS A 454 -9.70 31.07 19.99
N GLN A 455 -9.99 30.05 20.79
CA GLN A 455 -11.21 30.00 21.61
C GLN A 455 -11.30 31.16 22.61
N GLN A 456 -10.15 31.63 23.11
CA GLN A 456 -10.06 32.80 23.99
C GLN A 456 -10.03 34.16 23.25
N GLY A 457 -10.09 34.17 21.92
CA GLY A 457 -10.17 35.39 21.10
C GLY A 457 -8.86 36.18 20.95
N HIS A 458 -7.75 35.70 21.50
CA HIS A 458 -6.47 36.43 21.47
C HIS A 458 -5.81 36.46 20.08
N ASN A 459 -6.00 35.41 19.28
CA ASN A 459 -5.44 35.29 17.93
C ASN A 459 -6.48 34.68 16.99
N GLY A 460 -6.38 35.02 15.71
CA GLY A 460 -7.23 34.48 14.67
C GLY A 460 -6.64 34.70 13.29
N PHE A 461 -7.01 33.81 12.38
CA PHE A 461 -6.55 33.77 11.00
C PHE A 461 -7.75 33.61 10.07
N GLU A 462 -7.66 34.24 8.91
CA GLU A 462 -8.57 34.03 7.80
C GLU A 462 -7.79 33.26 6.72
N PHE A 463 -8.28 32.08 6.37
CA PHE A 463 -7.70 31.23 5.34
C PHE A 463 -8.50 31.36 4.05
N PHE A 464 -7.80 31.42 2.92
CA PHE A 464 -8.36 31.50 1.57
C PHE A 464 -7.77 30.41 0.67
N PHE A 465 -8.60 29.85 -0.22
CA PHE A 465 -8.26 28.77 -1.15
C PHE A 465 -8.81 29.06 -2.55
#